data_AF-A0A7C4KWR1-F1
#
_entry.id   AF-A0A7C4KWR1-F1
#
_cell.length_a   1.000
_cell.length_b   1.000
_cell.length_c   1.000
_cell.angle_alpha   90.00
_cell.angle_beta   90.00
_cell.angle_gamma   90.00
#
_symmetry.space_group_name_H-M   'P 1'
#
loop_
_entity.id
_entity.type
_entity.pdbx_description
1 polymer ?
#
loop_
_entity_poly.entity_id
_entity_poly.type
_entity_poly.pdbx_seq_one_letter_code
_entity_poly.pdbx_strand_id
1 'polypeptide(L)'
;MNALIKSSIIDFPKPGLDLEVWDAVITDHTATYKLKPEIKNLILNKLYSTLRSLGYTHFDKWITGIHIVGSMTSYLYNSYSDIDIHPQIDAKKFIDLEYSGKITLEEAKKEIKKIEKTLNEKEIEFVNNHMLEFYFESEELGKEAVVVYGGKYDLLADKWLVEPFTIDYDYNYEKVYKQEVINAVNSILAELDVKLGKVKRQIKEIRELQETIEAFSFPEKFYFIQKLQERIARLEAEIRKIIQIYNDIRTQRHIDWMKDRKYYGELTWKYLQKYSYAAILVKLKELLRKDKLGVKDIDIIEKILKGEDIHMSEKYSSSNINIWFEVFPVSQSIDINAIERILLKLQAALFYEQKIDYLDRLKMIDDINNAVYNNKLLVAPVCAFIKKNQLNDAVTFLQ
;
A
#
# COMPACT_ATOMS: atom_id res chain seq x y z
N MET A 1 -32.88 21.25 -12.18
CA MET A 1 -32.22 20.37 -11.18
C MET A 1 -30.94 21.06 -10.72
N ASN A 2 -31.03 21.84 -9.65
CA ASN A 2 -29.92 22.67 -9.18
C ASN A 2 -28.98 21.84 -8.27
N ALA A 3 -27.73 21.69 -8.71
CA ALA A 3 -26.52 21.72 -7.89
C ALA A 3 -26.34 20.76 -6.69
N LEU A 4 -27.10 19.66 -6.59
CA LEU A 4 -27.02 18.70 -5.49
C LEU A 4 -26.45 17.35 -5.95
N ILE A 5 -25.27 17.36 -6.58
CA ILE A 5 -24.62 16.11 -7.00
C ILE A 5 -23.15 16.16 -6.60
N LYS A 6 -22.76 15.43 -5.54
CA LYS A 6 -21.35 15.18 -5.20
C LYS A 6 -21.14 13.73 -4.74
N SER A 7 -19.88 13.32 -4.88
CA SER A 7 -19.21 12.04 -4.61
C SER A 7 -19.45 10.85 -5.55
N SER A 8 -20.58 10.65 -6.22
CA SER A 8 -20.78 9.41 -7.04
C SER A 8 -21.06 9.65 -8.53
N ILE A 9 -20.94 10.89 -8.97
CA ILE A 9 -21.57 11.39 -10.19
C ILE A 9 -21.00 10.87 -11.50
N ILE A 10 -19.77 10.38 -11.56
CA ILE A 10 -19.20 9.95 -12.85
C ILE A 10 -19.51 8.50 -13.23
N ASP A 11 -20.17 7.77 -12.33
CA ASP A 11 -20.63 6.42 -12.60
C ASP A 11 -21.98 6.44 -13.31
N PHE A 12 -22.26 5.38 -14.06
CA PHE A 12 -23.54 5.23 -14.74
C PHE A 12 -24.57 4.60 -13.79
N PRO A 13 -25.85 5.00 -13.89
CA PRO A 13 -26.94 4.42 -13.10
C PRO A 13 -26.99 2.88 -13.21
N LYS A 14 -27.20 2.22 -12.09
CA LYS A 14 -27.37 0.77 -11.95
C LYS A 14 -28.83 0.43 -11.63
N PRO A 15 -29.31 -0.77 -11.99
CA PRO A 15 -30.70 -1.17 -11.74
C PRO A 15 -31.01 -1.46 -10.25
N GLY A 16 -29.99 -1.57 -9.41
CA GLY A 16 -30.10 -1.90 -7.99
C GLY A 16 -28.86 -1.42 -7.22
N LEU A 17 -28.86 -1.57 -5.89
CA LEU A 17 -27.62 -1.48 -5.11
C LEU A 17 -26.71 -2.70 -5.36
N ASP A 18 -25.44 -2.58 -5.00
CA ASP A 18 -24.47 -3.65 -5.18
C ASP A 18 -24.83 -4.90 -4.35
N LEU A 19 -25.16 -5.99 -5.04
CA LEU A 19 -25.52 -7.26 -4.41
C LEU A 19 -24.33 -7.96 -3.76
N GLU A 20 -23.10 -7.50 -3.99
CA GLU A 20 -21.95 -7.96 -3.23
C GLU A 20 -21.94 -7.37 -1.81
N VAL A 21 -22.56 -6.20 -1.62
CA VAL A 21 -22.62 -5.48 -0.34
C VAL A 21 -23.98 -5.59 0.36
N TRP A 22 -25.06 -5.62 -0.41
CA TRP A 22 -26.43 -5.55 0.08
C TRP A 22 -27.22 -6.81 -0.24
N ASP A 23 -27.99 -7.28 0.73
CA ASP A 23 -29.04 -8.28 0.51
C ASP A 23 -30.32 -7.59 0.04
N ALA A 24 -30.82 -8.02 -1.12
CA ALA A 24 -32.10 -7.57 -1.65
C ALA A 24 -33.23 -8.48 -1.14
N VAL A 25 -34.16 -7.90 -0.39
CA VAL A 25 -35.43 -8.52 -0.02
C VAL A 25 -36.52 -7.94 -0.91
N ILE A 26 -37.05 -8.77 -1.80
CA ILE A 26 -38.10 -8.38 -2.74
C ILE A 26 -39.46 -8.72 -2.13
N THR A 27 -40.25 -7.68 -1.87
CA THR A 27 -41.64 -7.79 -1.40
C THR A 27 -42.53 -6.94 -2.30
N ASP A 28 -43.60 -7.52 -2.85
CA ASP A 28 -44.59 -6.82 -3.70
C ASP A 28 -43.97 -5.96 -4.82
N HIS A 29 -42.99 -6.52 -5.54
CA HIS A 29 -42.25 -5.84 -6.61
C HIS A 29 -41.38 -4.65 -6.16
N THR A 30 -41.22 -4.45 -4.85
CA THR A 30 -40.28 -3.48 -4.27
C THR A 30 -39.08 -4.21 -3.66
N ALA A 31 -37.88 -3.78 -4.02
CA ALA A 31 -36.65 -4.27 -3.40
C ALA A 31 -36.33 -3.39 -2.19
N THR A 32 -36.19 -4.02 -1.03
CA THR A 32 -35.59 -3.39 0.16
C THR A 32 -34.19 -3.98 0.33
N TYR A 33 -33.24 -3.13 0.68
CA TYR A 33 -31.84 -3.55 0.81
C TYR A 33 -31.41 -3.52 2.26
N LYS A 34 -30.66 -4.52 2.69
CA LYS A 34 -29.98 -4.55 4.00
C LYS A 34 -28.52 -4.87 3.83
N LEU A 35 -27.67 -4.32 4.70
CA LEU A 35 -26.25 -4.65 4.66
C LEU A 35 -26.08 -6.12 5.01
N LYS A 36 -25.25 -6.84 4.27
CA LYS A 36 -24.98 -8.25 4.59
C LYS A 36 -24.37 -8.40 5.98
N PRO A 37 -24.80 -9.39 6.78
CA PRO A 37 -24.31 -9.58 8.15
C PRO A 37 -22.78 -9.75 8.26
N GLU A 38 -22.16 -10.42 7.31
CA GLU A 38 -20.71 -10.63 7.28
C GLU A 38 -19.93 -9.32 7.07
N ILE A 39 -20.47 -8.39 6.27
CA ILE A 39 -19.85 -7.07 6.04
C ILE A 39 -20.00 -6.20 7.27
N LYS A 40 -21.19 -6.22 7.89
CA LYS A 40 -21.44 -5.56 9.18
C LYS A 40 -20.42 -6.01 10.23
N ASN A 41 -20.23 -7.32 10.37
CA ASN A 41 -19.28 -7.89 11.32
C ASN A 41 -17.84 -7.50 10.99
N LEU A 42 -17.44 -7.51 9.71
CA LEU A 42 -16.12 -7.08 9.28
C LEU A 42 -15.83 -5.63 9.69
N ILE A 43 -16.74 -4.71 9.36
CA ILE A 43 -16.61 -3.27 9.68
C ILE A 43 -16.47 -3.06 11.19
N LEU A 44 -17.35 -3.67 11.99
CA LEU A 44 -17.35 -3.55 13.44
C LEU A 44 -16.08 -4.15 14.05
N ASN A 45 -15.66 -5.33 13.58
CA ASN A 45 -14.45 -5.99 14.06
C ASN A 45 -13.21 -5.16 13.75
N LYS A 46 -13.08 -4.62 12.53
CA LYS A 46 -11.96 -3.75 12.16
C LYS A 46 -11.92 -2.50 13.04
N LEU A 47 -13.05 -1.82 13.18
CA LEU A 47 -13.16 -0.60 14.00
C LEU A 47 -12.79 -0.88 15.46
N TYR A 48 -13.46 -1.85 16.09
CA TYR A 48 -13.30 -2.11 17.52
C TYR A 48 -11.95 -2.76 17.86
N SER A 49 -11.41 -3.63 17.02
CA SER A 49 -10.07 -4.20 17.24
C SER A 49 -9.00 -3.12 17.12
N THR A 50 -9.12 -2.21 16.14
CA THR A 50 -8.19 -1.09 15.98
C THR A 50 -8.25 -0.16 17.18
N LEU A 51 -9.44 0.25 17.62
CA LEU A 51 -9.63 1.10 18.79
C LEU A 51 -9.03 0.47 20.06
N ARG A 52 -9.30 -0.81 20.31
CA ARG A 52 -8.67 -1.54 21.43
C ARG A 52 -7.16 -1.59 21.31
N SER A 53 -6.63 -1.83 20.11
CA SER A 53 -5.17 -1.88 19.89
C SER A 53 -4.47 -0.54 20.13
N LEU A 54 -5.22 0.57 20.03
CA LEU A 54 -4.76 1.92 20.33
C LEU A 54 -4.99 2.31 21.81
N GLY A 55 -5.58 1.42 22.61
CA GLY A 55 -5.82 1.62 24.04
C GLY A 55 -7.18 2.24 24.40
N TYR A 56 -8.07 2.45 23.43
CA TYR A 56 -9.42 2.97 23.70
C TYR A 56 -10.32 1.83 24.18
N THR A 57 -10.95 2.02 25.34
CA THR A 57 -11.72 0.96 26.03
C THR A 57 -13.19 1.29 26.25
N HIS A 58 -13.60 2.54 26.02
CA HIS A 58 -14.96 3.04 26.25
C HIS A 58 -15.64 3.50 24.96
N PHE A 59 -15.18 3.01 23.80
CA PHE A 59 -15.68 3.44 22.48
C PHE A 59 -17.16 3.19 22.25
N ASP A 60 -17.75 2.20 22.92
CA ASP A 60 -19.19 1.95 22.94
C ASP A 60 -20.01 3.10 23.57
N LYS A 61 -19.37 3.99 24.34
CA LYS A 61 -20.03 5.10 25.05
C LYS A 61 -19.88 6.45 24.35
N TRP A 62 -18.80 6.64 23.62
CA TRP A 62 -18.53 7.89 22.89
C TRP A 62 -18.76 7.78 21.38
N ILE A 63 -18.87 6.57 20.81
CA ILE A 63 -19.41 6.38 19.45
C ILE A 63 -20.93 6.30 19.56
N THR A 64 -21.63 7.29 19.01
CA THR A 64 -23.09 7.43 19.12
C THR A 64 -23.84 6.83 17.93
N GLY A 65 -23.16 6.58 16.82
CA GLY A 65 -23.71 6.00 15.61
C GLY A 65 -22.62 5.57 14.64
N ILE A 66 -22.94 4.67 13.70
CA ILE A 66 -22.04 4.31 12.60
C ILE A 66 -22.87 4.32 11.32
N HIS A 67 -22.53 5.23 10.42
CA HIS A 67 -23.26 5.39 9.17
C HIS A 67 -22.46 4.90 7.98
N ILE A 68 -23.12 4.26 7.02
CA ILE A 68 -22.57 4.05 5.68
C ILE A 68 -23.23 5.06 4.75
N VAL A 69 -22.41 5.74 3.96
CA VAL A 69 -22.83 6.75 2.98
C VAL A 69 -22.04 6.58 1.68
N GLY A 70 -22.23 7.49 0.72
CA GLY A 70 -21.41 7.57 -0.49
C GLY A 70 -21.94 6.71 -1.65
N SER A 71 -21.02 6.24 -2.49
CA SER A 71 -21.38 5.56 -3.75
C SER A 71 -22.12 4.25 -3.52
N MET A 72 -21.72 3.49 -2.49
CA MET A 72 -22.29 2.18 -2.19
C MET A 72 -23.70 2.25 -1.58
N THR A 73 -24.15 3.42 -1.13
CA THR A 73 -25.55 3.66 -0.74
C THR A 73 -26.35 4.36 -1.84
N SER A 74 -25.89 4.30 -3.08
CA SER A 74 -26.54 4.90 -4.24
C SER A 74 -26.57 3.93 -5.42
N TYR A 75 -27.34 4.28 -6.46
CA TYR A 75 -27.33 3.54 -7.73
C TYR A 75 -26.19 3.99 -8.67
N LEU A 76 -25.24 4.80 -8.18
CA LEU A 76 -24.05 5.21 -8.91
C LEU A 76 -22.82 4.63 -8.23
N TYR A 77 -22.43 3.44 -8.66
CA TYR A 77 -21.24 2.76 -8.18
C TYR A 77 -20.60 1.93 -9.30
N ASN A 78 -19.35 1.52 -9.06
CA ASN A 78 -18.60 0.60 -9.90
C ASN A 78 -17.83 -0.40 -9.00
N SER A 79 -17.15 -1.37 -9.62
CA SER A 79 -16.38 -2.42 -8.92
C SER A 79 -15.20 -1.91 -8.07
N TYR A 80 -14.87 -0.61 -8.16
CA TYR A 80 -13.80 0.07 -7.44
C TYR A 80 -14.33 1.15 -6.48
N SER A 81 -15.65 1.26 -6.33
CA SER A 81 -16.25 2.14 -5.33
C SER A 81 -15.85 1.71 -3.91
N ASP A 82 -15.60 2.67 -3.05
CA ASP A 82 -15.31 2.50 -1.63
C ASP A 82 -16.58 2.40 -0.78
N ILE A 83 -16.50 1.74 0.37
CA ILE A 83 -17.52 1.77 1.41
C ILE A 83 -17.10 2.84 2.42
N ASP A 84 -17.74 4.02 2.34
CA ASP A 84 -17.50 5.13 3.24
C ASP A 84 -18.22 4.89 4.58
N ILE A 85 -17.45 4.72 5.65
CA ILE A 85 -17.93 4.42 7.00
C ILE A 85 -17.70 5.63 7.88
N HIS A 86 -18.77 6.13 8.48
CA HIS A 86 -18.81 7.37 9.24
C HIS A 86 -19.24 7.12 10.70
N PRO A 87 -18.31 6.77 11.61
CA PRO A 87 -18.62 6.70 13.03
C PRO A 87 -18.82 8.11 13.60
N GLN A 88 -19.95 8.32 14.26
CA GLN A 88 -20.27 9.57 14.96
C GLN A 88 -19.74 9.54 16.38
N ILE A 89 -19.08 10.61 16.79
CA ILE A 89 -18.43 10.75 18.09
C ILE A 89 -19.10 11.86 18.90
N ASP A 90 -19.37 11.57 20.17
CA ASP A 90 -19.54 12.58 21.21
C ASP A 90 -18.16 12.97 21.76
N ALA A 91 -17.65 14.12 21.30
CA ALA A 91 -16.27 14.53 21.58
C ALA A 91 -16.03 14.77 23.08
N LYS A 92 -17.05 15.23 23.80
CA LYS A 92 -16.95 15.46 25.26
C LYS A 92 -16.80 14.13 25.98
N LYS A 93 -17.64 13.14 25.66
CA LYS A 93 -17.50 11.78 26.24
C LYS A 93 -16.18 11.13 25.89
N PHE A 94 -15.68 11.32 24.66
CA PHE A 94 -14.36 10.82 24.28
C PHE A 94 -13.26 11.38 25.19
N ILE A 95 -13.25 12.70 25.39
CA ILE A 95 -12.28 13.39 26.25
C ILE A 95 -12.42 12.95 27.72
N ASP A 96 -13.64 12.88 28.22
CA ASP A 96 -13.91 12.53 29.62
C ASP A 96 -13.57 11.06 29.93
N LEU A 97 -13.95 10.14 29.05
CA LEU A 97 -13.81 8.70 29.30
C LEU A 97 -12.42 8.17 28.99
N GLU A 98 -11.79 8.62 27.89
CA GLU A 98 -10.49 8.08 27.46
C GLU A 98 -9.31 8.89 28.03
N TYR A 99 -9.53 10.17 28.37
CA TYR A 99 -8.47 11.07 28.85
C TYR A 99 -8.79 11.72 30.20
N SER A 100 -9.89 11.38 30.86
CA SER A 100 -10.28 11.95 32.16
C SER A 100 -10.37 13.49 32.13
N GLY A 101 -10.80 14.07 31.00
CA GLY A 101 -10.90 15.53 30.85
C GLY A 101 -9.55 16.24 30.66
N LYS A 102 -8.44 15.52 30.52
CA LYS A 102 -7.09 16.10 30.54
C LYS A 102 -6.63 16.71 29.23
N ILE A 103 -7.31 16.41 28.12
CA ILE A 103 -6.97 16.92 26.80
C ILE A 103 -7.99 17.95 26.34
N THR A 104 -7.52 18.91 25.56
CA THR A 104 -8.35 19.89 24.87
C THR A 104 -9.08 19.29 23.68
N LEU A 105 -10.08 20.01 23.16
CA LEU A 105 -10.82 19.62 21.96
C LEU A 105 -9.92 19.52 20.71
N GLU A 106 -8.92 20.40 20.60
CA GLU A 106 -7.94 20.37 19.50
C GLU A 106 -7.00 19.17 19.59
N GLU A 107 -6.64 18.75 20.81
CA GLU A 107 -5.89 17.51 21.02
C GLU A 107 -6.75 16.29 20.70
N ALA A 108 -8.02 16.27 21.12
CA ALA A 108 -8.96 15.22 20.77
C ALA A 108 -9.10 15.08 19.24
N LYS A 109 -9.21 16.19 18.51
CA LYS A 109 -9.22 16.21 17.04
C LYS A 109 -7.99 15.53 16.42
N LYS A 110 -6.81 15.76 16.99
CA LYS A 110 -5.57 15.11 16.54
C LYS A 110 -5.57 13.61 16.83
N GLU A 111 -6.08 13.20 17.99
CA GLU A 111 -6.20 11.78 18.35
C GLU A 111 -7.19 11.04 17.44
N ILE A 112 -8.36 11.62 17.16
CA ILE A 112 -9.31 11.07 16.19
C ILE A 112 -8.67 10.94 14.80
N LYS A 113 -7.88 11.93 14.36
CA LYS A 113 -7.15 11.85 13.09
C LYS A 113 -6.10 10.73 13.06
N LYS A 114 -5.46 10.43 14.20
CA LYS A 114 -4.55 9.28 14.32
C LYS A 114 -5.30 7.96 14.22
N ILE A 115 -6.48 7.87 14.83
CA ILE A 115 -7.36 6.69 14.70
C ILE A 115 -7.75 6.48 13.24
N GLU A 116 -8.28 7.51 12.56
CA GLU A 116 -8.63 7.49 11.13
C GLU A 116 -7.46 7.01 10.27
N LYS A 117 -6.28 7.61 10.49
CA LYS A 117 -5.06 7.23 9.77
C LYS A 117 -4.72 5.75 10.00
N THR A 118 -4.85 5.27 11.23
CA THR A 118 -4.55 3.87 11.56
C THR A 118 -5.52 2.91 10.88
N LEU A 119 -6.83 3.19 10.91
CA LEU A 119 -7.87 2.39 10.24
C LEU A 119 -7.66 2.30 8.73
N ASN A 120 -7.25 3.42 8.12
CA ASN A 120 -7.12 3.54 6.67
C ASN A 120 -5.73 3.18 6.11
N GLU A 121 -4.69 2.98 6.95
CA GLU A 121 -3.31 2.71 6.51
C GLU A 121 -2.69 1.41 7.04
N LYS A 122 -3.18 0.84 8.15
CA LYS A 122 -2.50 -0.28 8.80
C LYS A 122 -2.76 -1.60 8.06
N GLU A 123 -4.00 -1.85 7.69
CA GLU A 123 -4.46 -3.00 6.90
C GLU A 123 -5.63 -2.54 6.03
N ILE A 124 -5.39 -2.33 4.73
CA ILE A 124 -6.45 -1.99 3.80
C ILE A 124 -7.31 -3.24 3.65
N GLU A 125 -8.57 -3.15 4.05
CA GLU A 125 -9.51 -4.27 3.95
C GLU A 125 -10.45 -4.00 2.79
N PHE A 126 -10.76 -5.07 2.07
CA PHE A 126 -11.65 -5.07 0.92
C PHE A 126 -12.83 -5.98 1.19
N VAL A 127 -14.01 -5.54 0.78
CA VAL A 127 -15.23 -6.35 0.68
C VAL A 127 -15.49 -6.53 -0.81
N ASN A 128 -15.21 -7.71 -1.36
CA ASN A 128 -15.41 -8.00 -2.78
C ASN A 128 -14.87 -6.87 -3.70
N ASN A 129 -13.61 -6.46 -3.52
CA ASN A 129 -12.92 -5.34 -4.21
C ASN A 129 -13.28 -3.92 -3.75
N HIS A 130 -14.29 -3.74 -2.90
CA HIS A 130 -14.62 -2.43 -2.34
C HIS A 130 -13.77 -2.14 -1.10
N MET A 131 -12.99 -1.06 -1.14
CA MET A 131 -12.15 -0.65 -0.02
C MET A 131 -12.98 -0.06 1.11
N LEU A 132 -12.70 -0.44 2.36
CA LEU A 132 -13.31 0.21 3.53
C LEU A 132 -12.56 1.51 3.88
N GLU A 133 -13.25 2.65 3.91
CA GLU A 133 -12.70 3.93 4.34
C GLU A 133 -13.45 4.49 5.56
N PHE A 134 -12.72 4.90 6.60
CA PHE A 134 -13.29 5.42 7.85
C PHE A 134 -13.09 6.92 7.99
N TYR A 135 -14.18 7.63 8.31
CA TYR A 135 -14.25 9.08 8.49
C TYR A 135 -15.05 9.41 9.76
N PHE A 136 -14.39 9.81 10.84
CA PHE A 136 -15.13 10.12 12.07
C PHE A 136 -15.77 11.50 12.00
N GLU A 137 -17.01 11.58 12.47
CA GLU A 137 -17.82 12.78 12.49
C GLU A 137 -18.06 13.25 13.93
N SER A 138 -17.98 14.56 14.15
CA SER A 138 -18.39 15.22 15.38
C SER A 138 -18.64 16.70 15.08
N GLU A 139 -19.84 17.16 15.42
CA GLU A 139 -20.22 18.56 15.32
C GLU A 139 -19.26 19.43 16.15
N GLU A 140 -18.92 18.97 17.36
CA GLU A 140 -18.03 19.69 18.28
C GLU A 140 -16.59 19.81 17.72
N LEU A 141 -16.12 18.82 16.95
CA LEU A 141 -14.79 18.87 16.32
C LEU A 141 -14.77 19.66 14.99
N GLY A 142 -15.91 20.25 14.60
CA GLY A 142 -16.11 20.89 13.30
C GLY A 142 -15.98 19.88 12.14
N LYS A 143 -16.38 18.64 12.39
CA LYS A 143 -16.42 17.52 11.44
C LYS A 143 -17.88 17.08 11.28
N GLU A 144 -18.73 17.95 10.77
CA GLU A 144 -20.09 17.54 10.39
C GLU A 144 -20.03 16.66 9.13
N ALA A 145 -21.01 15.77 9.01
CA ALA A 145 -21.23 14.99 7.80
C ALA A 145 -21.29 15.94 6.60
N VAL A 146 -20.29 15.86 5.72
CA VAL A 146 -20.39 16.48 4.40
C VAL A 146 -21.62 15.88 3.75
N VAL A 147 -22.63 16.73 3.52
CA VAL A 147 -23.91 16.52 2.84
C VAL A 147 -24.08 15.10 2.28
N VAL A 148 -25.05 14.36 2.82
CA VAL A 148 -25.40 13.01 2.38
C VAL A 148 -25.91 13.07 0.95
N TYR A 149 -25.11 12.60 -0.02
CA TYR A 149 -25.54 12.39 -1.40
C TYR A 149 -25.76 10.90 -1.60
N GLY A 150 -27.03 10.47 -1.63
CA GLY A 150 -27.45 9.08 -1.73
C GLY A 150 -28.21 8.64 -0.49
N GLY A 151 -28.22 7.33 -0.24
CA GLY A 151 -28.75 6.76 0.98
C GLY A 151 -27.81 6.96 2.17
N LYS A 152 -28.37 6.88 3.37
CA LYS A 152 -27.65 6.83 4.65
C LYS A 152 -28.13 5.63 5.42
N TYR A 153 -27.25 4.65 5.62
CA TYR A 153 -27.56 3.44 6.35
C TYR A 153 -26.97 3.50 7.76
N ASP A 154 -27.79 3.25 8.78
CA ASP A 154 -27.35 3.10 10.17
C ASP A 154 -26.96 1.64 10.40
N LEU A 155 -25.65 1.42 10.51
CA LEU A 155 -25.08 0.09 10.68
C LEU A 155 -25.47 -0.52 12.03
N LEU A 156 -25.58 0.28 13.10
CA LEU A 156 -25.91 -0.23 14.44
C LEU A 156 -27.40 -0.62 14.49
N ALA A 157 -28.28 0.24 13.99
CA ALA A 157 -29.72 0.02 13.98
C ALA A 157 -30.23 -0.86 12.82
N ASP A 158 -29.36 -1.24 11.88
CA ASP A 158 -29.68 -2.10 10.74
C ASP A 158 -30.80 -1.55 9.83
N LYS A 159 -30.79 -0.23 9.59
CA LYS A 159 -31.86 0.45 8.87
C LYS A 159 -31.37 1.63 8.03
N TRP A 160 -32.11 1.94 6.97
CA TRP A 160 -31.95 3.21 6.26
C TRP A 160 -32.48 4.37 7.12
N LEU A 161 -31.63 5.38 7.32
CA LEU A 161 -32.06 6.69 7.80
C LEU A 161 -32.52 7.57 6.65
N VAL A 162 -31.90 7.37 5.48
CA VAL A 162 -32.29 7.96 4.19
C VAL A 162 -32.17 6.85 3.16
N GLU A 163 -33.26 6.55 2.45
CA GLU A 163 -33.26 5.51 1.40
C GLU A 163 -32.45 5.96 0.17
N PRO A 164 -31.83 5.04 -0.58
CA PRO A 164 -31.20 5.35 -1.85
C PRO A 164 -32.25 5.84 -2.86
N PHE A 165 -31.96 6.93 -3.58
CA PHE A 165 -32.84 7.45 -4.63
C PHE A 165 -32.35 7.04 -6.02
N THR A 166 -33.28 6.70 -6.92
CA THR A 166 -32.96 6.33 -8.31
C THR A 166 -32.54 7.54 -9.14
N ILE A 167 -31.68 7.32 -10.12
CA ILE A 167 -31.19 8.34 -11.05
C ILE A 167 -31.59 7.95 -12.47
N ASP A 168 -31.99 8.94 -13.26
CA ASP A 168 -32.47 8.73 -14.63
C ASP A 168 -31.38 8.10 -15.52
N TYR A 169 -31.79 7.19 -16.41
CA TYR A 169 -30.88 6.47 -17.30
C TYR A 169 -30.12 7.39 -18.29
N ASP A 170 -30.65 8.58 -18.59
CA ASP A 170 -30.03 9.57 -19.48
C ASP A 170 -29.05 10.51 -18.75
N TYR A 171 -28.78 10.23 -17.48
CA TYR A 171 -27.86 10.98 -16.65
C TYR A 171 -26.47 11.10 -17.30
N ASN A 172 -26.03 12.36 -17.46
CA ASN A 172 -24.75 12.69 -18.06
C ASN A 172 -23.96 13.63 -17.13
N TYR A 173 -22.92 13.09 -16.50
CA TYR A 173 -22.07 13.83 -15.56
C TYR A 173 -21.26 14.95 -16.22
N GLU A 174 -20.97 14.85 -17.53
CA GLU A 174 -20.23 15.89 -18.25
C GLU A 174 -21.05 17.18 -18.37
N LYS A 175 -22.39 17.07 -18.35
CA LYS A 175 -23.29 18.23 -18.29
C LYS A 175 -23.38 18.83 -16.89
N VAL A 176 -23.00 18.09 -15.86
CA VAL A 176 -23.06 18.54 -14.47
C VAL A 176 -21.78 19.26 -14.06
N TYR A 177 -20.63 18.80 -14.57
CA TYR A 177 -19.35 19.42 -14.30
C TYR A 177 -18.97 20.49 -15.33
N LYS A 178 -18.25 21.51 -14.88
CA LYS A 178 -17.66 22.49 -15.81
C LYS A 178 -16.59 21.80 -16.64
N GLN A 179 -16.58 22.05 -17.95
CA GLN A 179 -15.61 21.47 -18.89
C GLN A 179 -14.15 21.71 -18.48
N GLU A 180 -13.84 22.86 -17.91
CA GLU A 180 -12.50 23.19 -17.40
C GLU A 180 -12.02 22.19 -16.32
N VAL A 181 -12.92 21.76 -15.44
CA VAL A 181 -12.61 20.79 -14.39
C VAL A 181 -12.36 19.43 -15.02
N ILE A 182 -13.21 19.01 -15.97
CA ILE A 182 -13.04 17.75 -16.72
C ILE A 182 -11.69 17.74 -17.47
N ASN A 183 -11.35 18.83 -18.15
CA ASN A 183 -10.09 18.96 -18.88
C ASN A 183 -8.88 18.85 -17.94
N ALA A 184 -8.94 19.50 -16.77
CA ALA A 184 -7.87 19.43 -15.78
C ALA A 184 -7.72 18.00 -15.22
N VAL A 185 -8.82 17.29 -14.95
CA VAL A 185 -8.78 15.87 -14.54
C VAL A 185 -8.16 15.01 -15.65
N ASN A 186 -8.59 15.18 -16.90
CA ASN A 186 -8.06 14.43 -18.04
C ASN A 186 -6.55 14.65 -18.23
N SER A 187 -6.04 15.86 -17.94
CA SER A 187 -4.60 16.13 -17.98
C SER A 187 -3.83 15.31 -16.94
N ILE A 188 -4.36 15.13 -15.73
CA ILE A 188 -3.75 14.26 -14.71
C ILE A 188 -3.73 12.81 -15.17
N LEU A 189 -4.83 12.33 -15.76
CA LEU A 189 -4.91 10.95 -16.23
C LEU A 189 -3.91 10.68 -17.35
N ALA A 190 -3.80 11.60 -18.31
CA ALA A 190 -2.80 11.53 -19.36
C ALA A 190 -1.36 11.51 -18.81
N GLU A 191 -1.09 12.28 -17.76
CA GLU A 191 0.20 12.24 -17.07
C GLU A 191 0.46 10.87 -16.42
N LEU A 192 -0.54 10.29 -15.75
CA LEU A 192 -0.45 8.96 -15.14
C LEU A 192 -0.23 7.86 -16.18
N ASP A 193 -0.97 7.90 -17.29
CA ASP A 193 -0.81 6.98 -18.42
C ASP A 193 0.64 6.96 -18.95
N VAL A 194 1.20 8.15 -19.19
CA VAL A 194 2.58 8.29 -19.67
C VAL A 194 3.58 7.70 -18.68
N LYS A 195 3.41 8.00 -17.38
CA LYS A 195 4.32 7.53 -16.34
C LYS A 195 4.22 6.03 -16.11
N LEU A 196 3.01 5.47 -16.04
CA LEU A 196 2.80 4.01 -15.92
C LEU A 196 3.31 3.27 -17.17
N GLY A 197 3.11 3.84 -18.35
CA GLY A 197 3.71 3.32 -19.59
C GLY A 197 5.25 3.31 -19.54
N LYS A 198 5.88 4.31 -18.91
CA LYS A 198 7.33 4.33 -18.70
C LYS A 198 7.79 3.24 -17.73
N VAL A 199 7.07 3.02 -16.63
CA VAL A 199 7.32 1.92 -15.68
C VAL A 199 7.26 0.57 -16.40
N LYS A 200 6.23 0.33 -17.23
CA LYS A 200 6.11 -0.91 -18.04
C LYS A 200 7.31 -1.13 -18.96
N ARG A 201 7.81 -0.09 -19.64
CA ARG A 201 9.01 -0.19 -20.48
C ARG A 201 10.26 -0.51 -19.67
N GLN A 202 10.45 0.14 -18.52
CA GLN A 202 11.59 -0.11 -17.64
C GLN A 202 11.62 -1.53 -17.08
N ILE A 203 10.47 -2.13 -16.79
CA ILE A 203 10.36 -3.55 -16.40
C ILE A 203 10.90 -4.46 -17.52
N LYS A 204 10.49 -4.22 -18.77
CA LYS A 204 10.98 -4.97 -19.92
C LYS A 204 12.50 -4.85 -20.08
N GLU A 205 13.02 -3.62 -19.99
CA GLU A 205 14.45 -3.34 -20.03
C GLU A 205 15.24 -4.03 -18.90
N ILE A 206 14.65 -4.18 -17.72
CA ILE A 206 15.26 -4.92 -16.60
C ILE A 206 15.33 -6.41 -16.91
N ARG A 207 14.28 -7.00 -17.49
CA ARG A 207 14.27 -8.41 -17.88
C ARG A 207 15.29 -8.74 -18.97
N GLU A 208 15.34 -7.93 -20.02
CA GLU A 208 16.35 -8.07 -21.09
C GLU A 208 17.78 -8.06 -20.51
N LEU A 209 18.01 -7.23 -19.48
CA LEU A 209 19.30 -7.18 -18.79
C LEU A 209 19.55 -8.40 -17.90
N GLN A 210 18.54 -8.98 -17.26
CA GLN A 210 18.66 -10.23 -16.51
C GLN A 210 19.04 -11.39 -17.43
N GLU A 211 18.33 -11.55 -18.56
CA GLU A 211 18.64 -12.56 -19.58
C GLU A 211 20.08 -12.40 -20.10
N THR A 212 20.50 -11.15 -20.32
CA THR A 212 21.87 -10.82 -20.69
C THR A 212 22.86 -11.29 -19.62
N ILE A 213 22.65 -10.96 -18.34
CA ILE A 213 23.51 -11.39 -17.22
C ILE A 213 23.62 -12.90 -17.14
N GLU A 214 22.55 -13.64 -17.41
CA GLU A 214 22.57 -15.09 -17.38
C GLU A 214 23.50 -15.68 -18.45
N ALA A 215 23.55 -15.05 -19.63
CA ALA A 215 24.34 -15.49 -20.78
C ALA A 215 25.86 -15.21 -20.71
N PHE A 216 26.32 -14.29 -19.85
CA PHE A 216 27.73 -13.91 -19.75
C PHE A 216 28.54 -14.71 -18.72
N SER A 217 29.88 -14.63 -18.77
CA SER A 217 30.77 -15.29 -17.80
C SER A 217 30.97 -14.45 -16.51
N PHE A 218 31.40 -15.05 -15.41
CA PHE A 218 31.42 -14.43 -14.06
C PHE A 218 32.13 -13.06 -13.96
N PRO A 219 33.25 -12.78 -14.66
CA PRO A 219 33.85 -11.45 -14.66
C PRO A 219 32.98 -10.39 -15.34
N GLU A 220 32.27 -10.76 -16.41
CA GLU A 220 31.45 -9.85 -17.22
C GLU A 220 30.08 -9.59 -16.57
N LYS A 221 29.54 -10.56 -15.82
CA LYS A 221 28.29 -10.42 -15.05
C LYS A 221 28.33 -9.24 -14.09
N PHE A 222 29.48 -8.98 -13.46
CA PHE A 222 29.61 -7.91 -12.46
C PHE A 222 29.23 -6.53 -13.02
N TYR A 223 29.69 -6.22 -14.24
CA TYR A 223 29.37 -4.95 -14.91
C TYR A 223 27.87 -4.79 -15.21
N PHE A 224 27.22 -5.88 -15.62
CA PHE A 224 25.79 -5.86 -15.92
C PHE A 224 24.92 -5.87 -14.64
N ILE A 225 25.39 -6.47 -13.54
CA ILE A 225 24.71 -6.41 -12.24
C ILE A 225 24.62 -4.96 -11.73
N GLN A 226 25.69 -4.18 -11.87
CA GLN A 226 25.66 -2.76 -11.50
C GLN A 226 24.62 -1.99 -12.33
N LYS A 227 24.60 -2.20 -13.65
CA LYS A 227 23.57 -1.59 -14.54
C LYS A 227 22.15 -2.01 -14.16
N LEU A 228 21.97 -3.25 -13.70
CA LEU A 228 20.69 -3.78 -13.26
C LEU A 228 20.22 -3.05 -12.00
N GLN A 229 21.09 -2.89 -11.01
CA GLN A 229 20.80 -2.13 -9.79
C GLN A 229 20.44 -0.67 -10.09
N GLU A 230 21.18 -0.01 -11.00
CA GLU A 230 20.87 1.36 -11.44
C GLU A 230 19.52 1.46 -12.16
N ARG A 231 19.15 0.45 -12.96
CA ARG A 231 17.82 0.40 -13.60
C ARG A 231 16.71 0.22 -12.58
N ILE A 232 16.88 -0.67 -11.61
CA ILE A 232 15.91 -0.88 -10.52
C ILE A 232 15.76 0.38 -9.67
N ALA A 233 16.85 1.07 -9.32
CA ALA A 233 16.80 2.33 -8.59
C ALA A 233 16.05 3.43 -9.37
N ARG A 234 16.24 3.50 -10.69
CA ARG A 234 15.49 4.43 -11.56
C ARG A 234 14.00 4.08 -11.63
N LEU A 235 13.66 2.79 -11.72
CA LEU A 235 12.28 2.31 -11.68
C LEU A 235 11.62 2.70 -10.35
N GLU A 236 12.29 2.47 -9.23
CA GLU A 236 11.83 2.85 -7.90
C GLU A 236 11.54 4.35 -7.82
N ALA A 237 12.48 5.18 -8.28
CA ALA A 237 12.32 6.63 -8.28
C ALA A 237 11.12 7.09 -9.13
N GLU A 238 10.85 6.44 -10.27
CA GLU A 238 9.69 6.74 -11.10
C GLU A 238 8.38 6.36 -10.41
N ILE A 239 8.32 5.17 -9.79
CA ILE A 239 7.14 4.73 -9.02
C ILE A 239 6.86 5.70 -7.86
N ARG A 240 7.89 6.17 -7.15
CA ARG A 240 7.73 7.16 -6.06
C ARG A 240 7.14 8.48 -6.56
N LYS A 241 7.53 8.96 -7.74
CA LYS A 241 6.92 10.17 -8.35
C LYS A 241 5.44 9.96 -8.65
N ILE A 242 5.09 8.79 -9.17
CA ILE A 242 3.70 8.42 -9.47
C ILE A 242 2.85 8.37 -8.18
N ILE A 243 3.38 7.79 -7.09
CA ILE A 243 2.75 7.78 -5.77
C ILE A 243 2.59 9.20 -5.20
N GLN A 244 3.52 10.11 -5.50
CA GLN A 244 3.39 11.50 -5.05
C GLN A 244 2.15 12.16 -5.64
N ILE A 245 1.89 11.98 -6.95
CA ILE A 245 0.68 12.49 -7.62
C ILE A 245 -0.59 12.01 -6.90
N TYR A 246 -0.63 10.73 -6.54
CA TYR A 246 -1.74 10.16 -5.77
C TYR A 246 -1.93 10.85 -4.39
N ASN A 247 -0.84 11.03 -3.64
CA ASN A 247 -0.89 11.68 -2.33
C ASN A 247 -1.30 13.16 -2.44
N ASP A 248 -0.86 13.85 -3.51
CA ASP A 248 -1.21 15.24 -3.79
C ASP A 248 -2.71 15.37 -4.10
N ILE A 249 -3.26 14.48 -4.92
CA ILE A 249 -4.70 14.42 -5.23
C ILE A 249 -5.51 14.14 -3.96
N ARG A 250 -5.09 13.17 -3.14
CA ARG A 250 -5.72 12.88 -1.84
C ARG A 250 -5.69 14.10 -0.91
N THR A 251 -4.57 14.82 -0.87
CA THR A 251 -4.43 16.04 -0.07
C THR A 251 -5.35 17.15 -0.60
N GLN A 252 -5.40 17.33 -1.92
CA GLN A 252 -6.26 18.30 -2.57
C GLN A 252 -7.74 18.00 -2.33
N ARG A 253 -8.15 16.73 -2.35
CA ARG A 253 -9.51 16.28 -1.98
C ARG A 253 -9.89 16.79 -0.58
N HIS A 254 -9.01 16.62 0.41
CA HIS A 254 -9.23 17.15 1.75
C HIS A 254 -9.30 18.69 1.80
N ILE A 255 -8.47 19.39 1.02
CA ILE A 255 -8.49 20.86 0.95
C ILE A 255 -9.79 21.39 0.31
N ASP A 256 -10.23 20.75 -0.78
CA ASP A 256 -11.44 21.15 -1.51
C ASP A 256 -12.69 20.96 -0.64
N TRP A 257 -12.72 19.89 0.17
CA TRP A 257 -13.78 19.67 1.17
C TRP A 257 -13.83 20.80 2.20
N MET A 258 -12.68 21.35 2.63
CA MET A 258 -12.64 22.41 3.65
C MET A 258 -12.98 23.81 3.12
N LYS A 259 -12.90 24.06 1.81
CA LYS A 259 -12.96 25.44 1.25
C LYS A 259 -14.22 25.73 0.42
N ASP A 260 -15.17 24.81 0.34
CA ASP A 260 -16.35 24.87 -0.53
C ASP A 260 -16.00 25.18 -2.01
N ARG A 261 -14.74 24.93 -2.41
CA ARG A 261 -14.23 25.12 -3.77
C ARG A 261 -14.44 23.84 -4.57
N LYS A 262 -15.70 23.69 -4.97
CA LYS A 262 -16.22 22.95 -6.13
C LYS A 262 -15.25 22.00 -6.87
N TYR A 263 -15.29 20.74 -6.42
CA TYR A 263 -15.25 19.47 -7.18
C TYR A 263 -13.93 18.93 -7.74
N TYR A 264 -12.84 19.67 -7.83
CA TYR A 264 -11.67 19.19 -8.59
C TYR A 264 -11.02 17.94 -7.98
N GLY A 265 -10.65 17.97 -6.69
CA GLY A 265 -10.01 16.84 -6.01
C GLY A 265 -10.91 15.62 -5.91
N GLU A 266 -12.20 15.81 -5.63
CA GLU A 266 -13.20 14.74 -5.58
C GLU A 266 -13.40 14.10 -6.96
N LEU A 267 -13.56 14.93 -8.00
CA LEU A 267 -13.72 14.44 -9.37
C LEU A 267 -12.48 13.68 -9.83
N THR A 268 -11.30 14.24 -9.58
CA THR A 268 -10.03 13.58 -9.90
C THR A 268 -9.95 12.24 -9.20
N TRP A 269 -10.25 12.19 -7.90
CA TRP A 269 -10.26 10.95 -7.13
C TRP A 269 -11.20 9.88 -7.73
N LYS A 270 -12.43 10.27 -8.07
CA LYS A 270 -13.39 9.34 -8.68
C LYS A 270 -12.90 8.84 -10.03
N TYR A 271 -12.26 9.68 -10.83
CA TYR A 271 -11.61 9.23 -12.08
C TYR A 271 -10.46 8.25 -11.82
N LEU A 272 -9.67 8.44 -10.76
CA LEU A 272 -8.65 7.46 -10.36
C LEU A 272 -9.28 6.11 -9.96
N GLN A 273 -10.43 6.11 -9.30
CA GLN A 273 -11.18 4.89 -8.97
C GLN A 273 -11.73 4.22 -10.23
N LYS A 274 -12.43 4.99 -11.08
CA LYS A 274 -13.08 4.50 -12.32
C LYS A 274 -12.12 3.81 -13.28
N TYR A 275 -10.89 4.30 -13.38
CA TYR A 275 -9.84 3.74 -14.24
C TYR A 275 -8.81 2.91 -13.47
N SER A 276 -9.12 2.48 -12.24
CA SER A 276 -8.30 1.59 -11.40
C SER A 276 -6.92 2.13 -11.01
N TYR A 277 -6.59 3.39 -11.32
CA TYR A 277 -5.35 4.03 -10.91
C TYR A 277 -5.19 4.01 -9.39
N ALA A 278 -6.24 4.31 -8.62
CA ALA A 278 -6.15 4.32 -7.16
C ALA A 278 -5.67 2.97 -6.60
N ALA A 279 -6.26 1.86 -7.06
CA ALA A 279 -5.88 0.51 -6.63
C ALA A 279 -4.42 0.17 -6.98
N ILE A 280 -3.99 0.47 -8.21
CA ILE A 280 -2.61 0.29 -8.66
C ILE A 280 -1.64 1.08 -7.76
N LEU A 281 -1.94 2.35 -7.51
CA LEU A 281 -1.07 3.27 -6.78
C LEU A 281 -0.94 2.89 -5.31
N VAL A 282 -2.02 2.41 -4.70
CA VAL A 282 -2.01 1.85 -3.34
C VAL A 282 -1.12 0.61 -3.27
N LYS A 283 -1.32 -0.38 -4.14
CA LYS A 283 -0.50 -1.61 -4.18
C LYS A 283 0.99 -1.29 -4.39
N LEU A 284 1.33 -0.35 -5.28
CA LEU A 284 2.71 0.12 -5.47
C LEU A 284 3.28 0.83 -4.24
N LYS A 285 2.47 1.65 -3.55
CA LYS A 285 2.88 2.33 -2.31
C LYS A 285 3.18 1.33 -1.20
N GLU A 286 2.37 0.29 -1.06
CA GLU A 286 2.59 -0.78 -0.08
C GLU A 286 3.89 -1.54 -0.36
N LEU A 287 4.14 -1.87 -1.63
CA LEU A 287 5.38 -2.52 -2.05
C LEU A 287 6.63 -1.72 -1.63
N LEU A 288 6.58 -0.39 -1.73
CA LEU A 288 7.68 0.52 -1.41
C LEU A 288 7.78 0.95 0.06
N ARG A 289 6.88 0.47 0.94
CA ARG A 289 6.76 0.97 2.32
C ARG A 289 7.93 0.56 3.23
N LYS A 290 8.62 -0.55 2.96
CA LYS A 290 9.60 -1.13 3.90
C LYS A 290 10.99 -1.40 3.33
N ASP A 291 11.13 -1.59 2.03
CA ASP A 291 12.41 -2.01 1.42
C ASP A 291 12.69 -1.24 0.12
N LYS A 292 13.96 -1.20 -0.28
CA LYS A 292 14.34 -0.86 -1.66
C LYS A 292 13.85 -1.96 -2.60
N LEU A 293 13.50 -1.60 -3.83
CA LEU A 293 13.15 -2.60 -4.83
C LEU A 293 14.35 -3.49 -5.15
N GLY A 294 14.08 -4.79 -5.24
CA GLY A 294 14.99 -5.78 -5.77
C GLY A 294 14.45 -6.40 -7.07
N VAL A 295 15.26 -7.29 -7.64
CA VAL A 295 14.91 -8.03 -8.87
C VAL A 295 13.63 -8.85 -8.69
N LYS A 296 13.43 -9.45 -7.51
CA LYS A 296 12.24 -10.24 -7.17
C LYS A 296 10.93 -9.45 -7.21
N ASP A 297 11.01 -8.12 -7.04
CA ASP A 297 9.82 -7.27 -6.98
C ASP A 297 9.32 -6.89 -8.38
N ILE A 298 10.11 -7.14 -9.43
CA ILE A 298 9.77 -6.78 -10.82
C ILE A 298 8.51 -7.49 -11.29
N ASP A 299 8.38 -8.78 -11.00
CA ASP A 299 7.19 -9.57 -11.34
C ASP A 299 5.96 -9.08 -10.56
N ILE A 300 6.14 -8.72 -9.30
CA ILE A 300 5.08 -8.17 -8.46
C ILE A 300 4.59 -6.86 -9.06
N ILE A 301 5.49 -5.94 -9.42
CA ILE A 301 5.13 -4.66 -10.04
C ILE A 301 4.36 -4.91 -11.35
N GLU A 302 4.81 -5.83 -12.20
CA GLU A 302 4.11 -6.14 -13.45
C GLU A 302 2.68 -6.63 -13.20
N LYS A 303 2.49 -7.54 -12.24
CA LYS A 303 1.16 -8.04 -11.83
C LYS A 303 0.28 -6.89 -11.31
N ILE A 304 0.83 -5.99 -10.48
CA ILE A 304 0.10 -4.81 -9.99
C ILE A 304 -0.39 -3.95 -11.17
N LEU A 305 0.47 -3.71 -12.17
CA LEU A 305 0.14 -2.90 -13.35
C LEU A 305 -0.85 -3.57 -14.31
N LYS A 306 -1.05 -4.88 -14.19
CA LYS A 306 -2.09 -5.64 -14.89
C LYS A 306 -3.41 -5.67 -14.13
N GLY A 307 -3.44 -5.14 -12.90
CA GLY A 307 -4.61 -5.20 -12.03
C GLY A 307 -4.85 -6.57 -11.41
N GLU A 308 -3.84 -7.44 -11.40
CA GLU A 308 -3.94 -8.77 -10.78
C GLU A 308 -4.02 -8.64 -9.24
N ASP A 309 -4.73 -9.58 -8.61
CA ASP A 309 -4.73 -9.68 -7.16
C ASP A 309 -3.46 -10.35 -6.66
N ILE A 310 -2.82 -9.65 -5.72
CA ILE A 310 -1.56 -10.06 -5.12
C ILE A 310 -1.75 -9.95 -3.63
N HIS A 311 -1.70 -11.08 -2.94
CA HIS A 311 -1.63 -11.07 -1.50
C HIS A 311 -0.20 -10.71 -1.10
N MET A 312 0.00 -9.52 -0.54
CA MET A 312 1.33 -9.03 -0.13
C MET A 312 2.00 -9.92 0.95
N SER A 313 1.25 -10.84 1.57
CA SER A 313 1.76 -11.91 2.44
C SER A 313 2.61 -12.94 1.68
N GLU A 314 2.42 -13.10 0.37
CA GLU A 314 3.25 -13.97 -0.49
C GLU A 314 4.69 -13.46 -0.65
N LYS A 315 4.98 -12.20 -0.28
CA LYS A 315 6.35 -11.63 -0.24
C LYS A 315 7.29 -12.46 0.65
N TYR A 316 6.74 -13.31 1.52
CA TYR A 316 7.47 -14.09 2.52
C TYR A 316 7.36 -15.61 2.38
N SER A 317 6.60 -16.15 1.41
CA SER A 317 6.28 -17.60 1.39
C SER A 317 6.86 -18.42 0.24
N SER A 318 7.69 -17.87 -0.65
CA SER A 318 8.32 -18.68 -1.71
C SER A 318 9.84 -18.67 -1.60
N SER A 319 10.34 -19.72 -0.96
CA SER A 319 11.59 -20.38 -1.29
C SER A 319 11.66 -20.65 -2.81
N ASN A 320 12.37 -19.79 -3.54
CA ASN A 320 13.09 -20.22 -4.73
C ASN A 320 14.56 -19.91 -4.49
N ILE A 321 15.33 -20.99 -4.45
CA ILE A 321 16.75 -21.04 -4.22
C ILE A 321 17.52 -20.36 -5.38
N ASN A 322 18.59 -19.65 -5.00
CA ASN A 322 19.76 -19.18 -5.78
C ASN A 322 19.60 -17.86 -6.56
N ILE A 323 20.33 -16.78 -6.30
CA ILE A 323 21.69 -16.62 -5.77
C ILE A 323 21.70 -15.41 -4.83
N TRP A 324 21.92 -15.62 -3.54
CA TRP A 324 22.23 -14.53 -2.61
C TRP A 324 23.66 -14.06 -2.85
N PHE A 325 23.82 -12.92 -3.50
CA PHE A 325 24.92 -12.04 -3.20
C PHE A 325 24.34 -10.86 -2.44
N GLU A 326 24.41 -10.89 -1.11
CA GLU A 326 24.50 -9.65 -0.35
C GLU A 326 25.81 -8.98 -0.77
N VAL A 327 25.76 -8.25 -1.89
CA VAL A 327 26.85 -7.36 -2.29
C VAL A 327 26.76 -6.20 -1.31
N PHE A 328 27.66 -6.19 -0.32
CA PHE A 328 27.86 -5.06 0.56
C PHE A 328 27.95 -3.78 -0.29
N PRO A 329 27.23 -2.70 0.07
CA PRO A 329 27.31 -1.44 -0.66
C PRO A 329 28.74 -0.90 -0.54
N VAL A 330 29.49 -0.93 -1.64
CA VAL A 330 30.89 -0.43 -1.72
C VAL A 330 30.96 1.10 -1.73
N SER A 331 29.88 1.80 -1.36
CA SER A 331 29.89 3.27 -1.27
C SER A 331 30.40 3.81 0.07
N GLN A 332 30.84 2.94 0.98
CA GLN A 332 31.61 3.35 2.16
C GLN A 332 32.91 2.55 2.19
N SER A 333 34.03 3.23 2.46
CA SER A 333 35.32 2.60 2.71
C SER A 333 35.11 1.33 3.53
N ILE A 334 35.44 0.16 2.96
CA ILE A 334 35.28 -1.09 3.69
C ILE A 334 36.18 -0.98 4.91
N ASP A 335 35.57 -0.97 6.10
CA ASP A 335 36.28 -0.93 7.37
C ASP A 335 37.22 -2.13 7.39
N ILE A 336 38.52 -1.87 7.28
CA ILE A 336 39.56 -2.91 7.30
C ILE A 336 39.40 -3.76 8.56
N ASN A 337 38.95 -3.17 9.68
CA ASN A 337 38.69 -3.88 10.92
C ASN A 337 37.49 -4.85 10.81
N ALA A 338 36.52 -4.61 9.92
CA ALA A 338 35.43 -5.55 9.67
C ALA A 338 35.90 -6.75 8.84
N ILE A 339 36.76 -6.52 7.84
CA ILE A 339 37.41 -7.61 7.09
C ILE A 339 38.29 -8.44 8.02
N GLU A 340 39.15 -7.79 8.82
CA GLU A 340 40.01 -8.48 9.79
C GLU A 340 39.19 -9.31 10.78
N ARG A 341 38.04 -8.81 11.27
CA ARG A 341 37.14 -9.57 12.15
C ARG A 341 36.52 -10.80 11.47
N ILE A 342 36.11 -10.70 10.20
CA ILE A 342 35.58 -11.83 9.44
C ILE A 342 36.69 -12.86 9.19
N LEU A 343 37.91 -12.40 8.87
CA LEU A 343 39.06 -13.25 8.65
C LEU A 343 39.52 -13.96 9.92
N LEU A 344 39.53 -13.27 11.07
CA LEU A 344 39.81 -13.88 12.37
C LEU A 344 38.79 -14.95 12.74
N LYS A 345 37.50 -14.72 12.43
CA LYS A 345 36.45 -15.73 12.63
C LYS A 345 36.62 -16.93 11.69
N LEU A 346 36.99 -16.71 10.42
CA LEU A 346 37.30 -17.77 9.46
C LEU A 346 38.54 -18.57 9.87
N GLN A 347 39.61 -17.91 10.32
CA GLN A 347 40.81 -18.55 10.85
C GLN A 347 40.51 -19.37 12.10
N ALA A 348 39.67 -18.86 13.01
CA ALA A 348 39.22 -19.59 14.19
C ALA A 348 38.36 -20.82 13.82
N ALA A 349 37.44 -20.69 12.87
CA ALA A 349 36.62 -21.80 12.38
C ALA A 349 37.49 -22.91 11.72
N LEU A 350 38.49 -22.52 10.93
CA LEU A 350 39.45 -23.45 10.32
C LEU A 350 40.36 -24.16 11.34
N PHE A 351 40.64 -23.53 12.47
CA PHE A 351 41.39 -24.14 13.57
C PHE A 351 40.57 -25.18 14.34
N TYR A 352 39.25 -24.99 14.42
CA TYR A 352 38.34 -25.89 15.14
C TYR A 352 37.91 -27.11 14.32
N GLU A 353 37.91 -27.04 12.99
CA GLU A 353 37.60 -28.21 12.16
C GLU A 353 38.81 -29.16 12.02
N GLN A 354 38.71 -30.33 12.64
CA GLN A 354 39.75 -31.39 12.60
C GLN A 354 39.87 -32.12 11.24
N LYS A 355 39.11 -31.72 10.22
CA LYS A 355 39.00 -32.43 8.93
C LYS A 355 39.98 -31.96 7.84
N ILE A 356 40.77 -30.92 8.09
CA ILE A 356 41.74 -30.38 7.14
C ILE A 356 43.16 -30.66 7.67
N ASP A 357 44.08 -31.07 6.80
CA ASP A 357 45.47 -31.30 7.18
C ASP A 357 46.14 -30.02 7.74
N TYR A 358 47.06 -30.17 8.69
CA TYR A 358 47.69 -29.03 9.37
C TYR A 358 48.53 -28.16 8.42
N LEU A 359 49.22 -28.77 7.45
CA LEU A 359 50.06 -28.04 6.49
C LEU A 359 49.21 -27.29 5.46
N ASP A 360 48.10 -27.88 5.04
CA ASP A 360 47.12 -27.21 4.17
C ASP A 360 46.47 -26.02 4.89
N ARG A 361 46.20 -26.13 6.20
CA ARG A 361 45.69 -25.02 7.02
C ARG A 361 46.67 -23.84 7.10
N LEU A 362 47.96 -24.11 7.31
CA LEU A 362 48.98 -23.05 7.38
C LEU A 362 49.15 -22.34 6.02
N LYS A 363 49.19 -23.11 4.93
CA LYS A 363 49.27 -22.56 3.58
C LYS A 363 48.05 -21.69 3.23
N MET A 364 46.86 -22.10 3.68
CA MET A 364 45.63 -21.32 3.50
C MET A 364 45.63 -20.00 4.27
N ILE A 365 46.14 -20.00 5.50
CA ILE A 365 46.29 -18.77 6.30
C ILE A 365 47.24 -17.79 5.58
N ASP A 366 48.34 -18.30 5.04
CA ASP A 366 49.28 -17.48 4.26
C ASP A 366 48.68 -16.96 2.96
N ASP A 367 47.92 -17.75 2.21
CA ASP A 367 47.26 -17.31 0.97
C ASP A 367 46.21 -16.23 1.24
N ILE A 368 45.45 -16.34 2.32
CA ILE A 368 44.48 -15.34 2.78
C ILE A 368 45.20 -14.05 3.19
N ASN A 369 46.24 -14.15 4.01
CA ASN A 369 47.02 -12.99 4.47
C ASN A 369 47.68 -12.29 3.28
N ASN A 370 48.25 -13.03 2.31
CA ASN A 370 48.83 -12.48 1.10
C ASN A 370 47.81 -11.79 0.20
N ALA A 371 46.58 -12.31 0.09
CA ALA A 371 45.53 -11.66 -0.70
C ALA A 371 45.07 -10.31 -0.09
N VAL A 372 45.04 -10.24 1.24
CA VAL A 372 44.67 -9.04 2.00
C VAL A 372 45.76 -7.98 1.95
N TYR A 373 47.02 -8.35 2.23
CA TYR A 373 48.14 -7.42 2.25
C TYR A 373 48.52 -6.89 0.85
N ASN A 374 48.20 -7.62 -0.23
CA ASN A 374 48.49 -7.18 -1.60
C ASN A 374 47.32 -6.41 -2.28
N ASN A 375 46.34 -5.90 -1.52
CA ASN A 375 45.23 -5.09 -2.02
C ASN A 375 44.38 -5.75 -3.14
N LYS A 376 44.41 -7.08 -3.26
CA LYS A 376 43.52 -7.83 -4.17
C LYS A 376 42.40 -8.46 -3.36
N LEU A 377 41.48 -7.62 -2.89
CA LEU A 377 40.18 -8.05 -2.38
C LEU A 377 39.37 -8.66 -3.52
N LEU A 378 39.51 -9.97 -3.70
CA LEU A 378 38.53 -10.76 -4.41
C LEU A 378 37.84 -11.64 -3.37
N VAL A 379 36.57 -11.30 -3.10
CA VAL A 379 35.61 -12.15 -2.40
C VAL A 379 35.41 -13.48 -3.14
N ALA A 380 35.76 -13.53 -4.43
CA ALA A 380 35.56 -14.67 -5.32
C ALA A 380 36.38 -15.93 -4.98
N PRO A 381 37.71 -15.88 -4.72
CA PRO A 381 38.47 -17.02 -4.19
C PRO A 381 37.89 -17.59 -2.90
N VAL A 382 37.46 -16.73 -1.96
CA VAL A 382 36.90 -17.16 -0.66
C VAL A 382 35.56 -17.87 -0.87
N CYS A 383 34.66 -17.33 -1.69
CA CYS A 383 33.38 -17.97 -2.00
C CYS A 383 33.53 -19.26 -2.83
N ALA A 384 34.46 -19.29 -3.80
CA ALA A 384 34.76 -20.49 -4.57
C ALA A 384 35.36 -21.60 -3.69
N PHE A 385 36.13 -21.21 -2.67
CA PHE A 385 36.74 -22.11 -1.69
C PHE A 385 35.72 -22.71 -0.73
N ILE A 386 34.82 -21.91 -0.14
CA ILE A 386 33.73 -22.38 0.74
C ILE A 386 32.88 -23.42 0.01
N LYS A 387 32.57 -23.15 -1.28
CA LYS A 387 31.78 -24.04 -2.12
C LYS A 387 32.53 -25.32 -2.50
N LYS A 388 33.85 -25.25 -2.78
CA LYS A 388 34.67 -26.41 -3.16
C LYS A 388 34.84 -27.41 -2.00
N ASN A 389 34.91 -26.92 -0.77
CA ASN A 389 35.19 -27.76 0.41
C ASN A 389 33.96 -28.09 1.24
N GLN A 390 32.76 -27.77 0.75
CA GLN A 390 31.48 -28.05 1.43
C GLN A 390 31.41 -27.51 2.86
N LEU A 391 32.05 -26.37 3.12
CA LEU A 391 32.12 -25.72 4.44
C LEU A 391 30.82 -24.96 4.78
N ASN A 392 29.67 -25.50 4.40
CA ASN A 392 28.37 -24.84 4.60
C ASN A 392 28.04 -24.68 6.09
N ASP A 393 28.54 -25.57 6.95
CA ASP A 393 28.34 -25.49 8.41
C ASP A 393 29.17 -24.36 9.06
N ALA A 394 30.28 -23.96 8.45
CA ALA A 394 31.08 -22.82 8.91
C ALA A 394 30.37 -21.48 8.66
N VAL A 395 29.44 -21.41 7.70
CA VAL A 395 28.60 -20.22 7.45
C VAL A 395 27.58 -20.06 8.58
N THR A 396 27.05 -21.14 9.13
CA THR A 396 26.15 -21.13 10.30
C THR A 396 26.87 -20.69 11.58
N PHE A 397 28.19 -20.91 11.68
CA PHE A 397 29.03 -20.42 12.78
C PHE A 397 29.40 -18.93 12.63
N LEU A 398 29.29 -18.37 11.42
CA LEU A 398 29.60 -16.97 11.10
C LEU A 398 28.38 -16.03 11.20
N GLN A 399 27.16 -16.57 11.07
CA GLN A 399 25.90 -15.91 11.43
C GLN A 399 25.79 -15.77 12.95
#